data_AF-E8QFP2-F1
#
_entry.id   AF-E8QFP2-F1
#
_cell.length_a   1.000
_cell.length_b   1.000
_cell.length_c   1.000
_cell.angle_alpha   90.00
_cell.angle_beta   90.00
_cell.angle_gamma   90.00
#
_symmetry.space_group_name_H-M   'P 1'
#
loop_
_entity.id
_entity.type
_entity.pdbx_description
1 polymer ?
#
loop_
_entity_poly.entity_id
_entity_poly.type
_entity_poly.pdbx_seq_one_letter_code
_entity_poly.pdbx_strand_id
1 'polypeptide(L)'
;MDKNRDRHAIIANAVKSLEMGGSFNQMDRSKFVQAARKHGIEDSVIEEIIDIGQTLHLVYHHEDRLDASDLARKEKKVLRAELQKSVDENLEALKKIINI
;
A
#
# COMPACT_ATOMS: atom_id res chain seq x y z
N MET A 1 8.36 20.92 16.40
CA MET A 1 7.97 19.57 15.93
C MET A 1 9.24 18.84 15.55
N ASP A 2 9.38 17.59 16.01
CA ASP A 2 10.53 16.77 15.68
C ASP A 2 10.36 16.26 14.24
N LYS A 3 11.27 16.65 13.34
CA LYS A 3 11.20 16.29 11.92
C LYS A 3 11.19 14.77 11.71
N ASN A 4 11.77 13.98 12.62
CA ASN A 4 11.71 12.52 12.56
C ASN A 4 10.31 12.00 12.89
N ARG A 5 9.69 12.55 13.94
CA ARG A 5 8.32 12.21 14.32
C ARG A 5 7.33 12.53 13.20
N ASP A 6 7.53 13.64 12.50
CA ASP A 6 6.67 14.04 11.39
C ASP A 6 6.85 13.15 10.14
N ARG A 7 8.09 12.73 9.84
CA ARG A 7 8.36 11.75 8.76
C ARG A 7 7.68 10.41 9.02
N HIS A 8 7.87 9.86 10.22
CA HIS A 8 7.22 8.63 10.64
C HIS A 8 5.69 8.73 10.57
N ALA A 9 5.11 9.86 10.99
CA ALA A 9 3.66 10.05 10.94
C ALA A 9 3.11 10.05 9.50
N ILE A 10 3.84 10.62 8.53
CA ILE A 10 3.43 10.63 7.12
C ILE A 10 3.42 9.20 6.55
N ILE A 11 4.50 8.45 6.77
CA ILE A 11 4.60 7.06 6.30
C ILE A 11 3.53 6.20 6.99
N ALA A 12 3.40 6.29 8.31
CA ALA A 12 2.44 5.50 9.07
C ALA A 12 0.98 5.77 8.64
N ASN A 13 0.63 7.01 8.33
CA ASN A 13 -0.71 7.34 7.84
C ASN A 13 -0.98 6.74 6.44
N ALA A 14 0.01 6.77 5.54
CA ALA A 14 -0.11 6.16 4.22
C ALA A 14 -0.27 4.63 4.35
N VAL A 15 0.57 3.99 5.16
CA VAL A 15 0.52 2.55 5.41
C VAL A 15 -0.79 2.13 6.06
N LYS A 16 -1.25 2.83 7.09
CA LYS A 16 -2.52 2.52 7.76
C LYS A 16 -3.71 2.61 6.81
N SER A 17 -3.71 3.57 5.88
CA SER A 17 -4.73 3.65 4.84
C SER A 17 -4.70 2.41 3.93
N LEU A 18 -3.51 1.99 3.50
CA LEU A 18 -3.32 0.82 2.64
C LEU A 18 -3.69 -0.50 3.34
N GLU A 19 -3.32 -0.69 4.60
CA GLU A 19 -3.69 -1.85 5.43
C GLU A 19 -5.21 -2.05 5.53
N MET A 20 -5.98 -0.97 5.47
CA MET A 20 -7.44 -1.01 5.53
C MET A 20 -8.10 -1.12 4.14
N GLY A 21 -7.34 -1.39 3.08
CA GLY A 21 -7.87 -1.41 1.71
C GLY A 21 -8.24 -0.03 1.17
N GLY A 22 -7.65 1.03 1.73
CA GLY A 22 -7.89 2.40 1.27
C GLY A 22 -7.44 2.63 -0.17
N SER A 23 -8.00 3.66 -0.80
CA SER A 23 -7.58 4.06 -2.14
C SER A 23 -6.14 4.58 -2.14
N PHE A 24 -5.42 4.29 -3.22
CA PHE A 24 -4.11 4.88 -3.47
C PHE A 24 -4.02 5.38 -4.91
N ASN A 25 -5.00 6.21 -5.26
CA ASN A 25 -5.16 6.74 -6.61
C ASN A 25 -4.08 7.79 -6.93
N GLN A 26 -4.12 8.36 -8.14
CA GLN A 26 -3.15 9.38 -8.56
C GLN A 26 -3.12 10.62 -7.65
N MET A 27 -4.28 11.03 -7.12
CA MET A 27 -4.38 12.19 -6.24
C MET A 27 -3.79 11.91 -4.86
N ASP A 28 -4.07 10.72 -4.30
CA ASP A 28 -3.52 10.28 -3.02
C ASP A 28 -1.98 10.18 -3.09
N ARG A 29 -1.46 9.60 -4.18
CA ARG A 29 -0.02 9.54 -4.48
C ARG A 29 0.60 10.93 -4.55
N SER A 30 -0.02 11.86 -5.28
CA SER A 30 0.50 13.22 -5.41
C SER A 30 0.57 13.95 -4.06
N LYS A 31 -0.46 13.79 -3.21
CA LYS A 31 -0.47 14.36 -1.85
C LYS A 31 0.60 13.75 -0.96
N PHE A 32 0.77 12.43 -1.03
CA PHE A 32 1.83 11.71 -0.31
C PHE A 32 3.22 12.20 -0.72
N VAL A 33 3.54 12.25 -2.02
CA VAL A 33 4.84 12.73 -2.53
C VAL A 33 5.12 14.15 -2.04
N GLN A 34 4.13 15.04 -2.14
CA GLN A 34 4.30 16.43 -1.70
C GLN A 34 4.60 16.52 -0.19
N ALA A 35 3.87 15.76 0.63
CA ALA A 35 4.10 15.71 2.08
C ALA A 35 5.46 15.07 2.40
N ALA A 36 5.79 13.94 1.79
CA ALA A 36 7.02 13.21 2.02
C ALA A 36 8.28 14.04 1.69
N ARG A 37 8.28 14.69 0.52
CA ARG A 37 9.38 15.60 0.13
C ARG A 37 9.50 16.80 1.05
N LYS A 38 8.37 17.41 1.44
CA LYS A 38 8.36 18.54 2.40
C LYS A 38 9.02 18.17 3.72
N HIS A 39 8.90 16.91 4.14
CA HIS A 39 9.47 16.41 5.38
C HIS A 39 10.84 15.74 5.21
N GLY A 40 11.44 15.78 4.02
CA GLY A 40 12.78 15.26 3.75
C GLY A 40 12.87 13.74 3.80
N ILE A 41 11.82 13.05 3.34
CA ILE A 41 11.88 11.61 3.05
C ILE A 41 12.60 11.45 1.70
N GLU A 42 13.49 10.45 1.62
CA GLU A 42 14.25 10.16 0.41
C GLU A 42 13.32 9.74 -0.75
N ASP A 43 13.63 10.19 -1.97
CA ASP A 43 12.82 9.85 -3.15
C ASP A 43 12.79 8.32 -3.38
N SER A 44 13.84 7.58 -3.04
CA SER A 44 13.87 6.10 -3.07
C SER A 44 12.81 5.46 -2.18
N VAL A 45 12.69 5.95 -0.93
CA VAL A 45 11.68 5.50 0.02
C VAL A 45 10.28 5.90 -0.44
N ILE A 46 10.13 7.08 -1.04
CA ILE A 46 8.86 7.55 -1.61
C ILE A 46 8.43 6.64 -2.77
N GLU A 47 9.33 6.31 -3.69
CA GLU A 47 9.09 5.42 -4.83
C GLU A 47 8.68 4.03 -4.35
N GLU A 48 9.39 3.46 -3.38
CA GLU A 48 9.08 2.13 -2.84
C GLU A 48 7.69 2.08 -2.18
N ILE A 49 7.33 3.09 -1.37
CA ILE A 49 5.98 3.20 -0.79
C ILE A 49 4.93 3.35 -1.89
N ILE A 50 5.25 4.06 -2.98
CA ILE A 50 4.33 4.25 -4.09
C ILE A 50 4.07 2.96 -4.85
N ASP A 51 5.12 2.19 -5.13
CA ASP A 51 5.01 0.92 -5.85
C ASP A 51 4.25 -0.12 -5.03
N ILE A 52 4.55 -0.21 -3.72
CA ILE A 52 3.82 -1.09 -2.81
C ILE A 52 2.35 -0.65 -2.70
N GLY A 53 2.09 0.64 -2.49
CA GLY A 53 0.73 1.17 -2.37
C GLY A 53 -0.11 0.96 -3.62
N GLN A 54 0.49 1.07 -4.80
CA GLN A 54 -0.17 0.72 -6.06
C GLN A 54 -0.48 -0.77 -6.17
N THR A 55 0.46 -1.61 -5.79
CA THR A 55 0.28 -3.07 -5.81
C THR A 55 -0.88 -3.49 -4.91
N LEU A 56 -0.92 -2.97 -3.67
CA LEU A 56 -2.01 -3.22 -2.74
C LEU A 56 -3.36 -2.72 -3.28
N HIS A 57 -3.40 -1.49 -3.81
CA HIS A 57 -4.62 -0.93 -4.41
C HIS A 57 -5.16 -1.81 -5.55
N LEU A 58 -4.27 -2.33 -6.41
CA LEU A 58 -4.65 -3.24 -7.49
C LEU A 58 -5.16 -4.57 -6.94
N VAL A 59 -4.47 -5.17 -5.96
CA VAL A 59 -4.88 -6.45 -5.37
C VAL A 59 -6.28 -6.36 -4.76
N TYR A 60 -6.58 -5.32 -3.98
CA TYR A 60 -7.92 -5.14 -3.42
C TYR A 60 -8.99 -4.98 -4.52
N HIS A 61 -8.69 -4.21 -5.58
CA HIS A 61 -9.61 -4.10 -6.72
C HIS A 61 -9.76 -5.44 -7.47
N HIS A 62 -8.71 -6.28 -7.51
CA HIS A 62 -8.77 -7.61 -8.09
C HIS A 62 -9.63 -8.57 -7.27
N GLU A 63 -9.64 -8.47 -5.94
CA GLU A 63 -10.54 -9.26 -5.08
C GLU A 63 -12.02 -8.95 -5.39
N ASP A 64 -12.39 -7.68 -5.50
CA ASP A 64 -13.77 -7.27 -5.84
C ASP A 64 -14.20 -7.85 -7.20
N ARG A 65 -13.29 -7.82 -8.19
CA ARG A 65 -13.55 -8.38 -9.53
C ARG A 65 -13.60 -9.90 -9.52
N LEU A 66 -12.75 -10.55 -8.71
CA LEU A 66 -12.72 -11.99 -8.54
C LEU A 66 -14.04 -12.50 -7.96
N ASP A 67 -14.60 -11.76 -7.02
CA ASP A 67 -15.87 -12.09 -6.39
C ASP A 67 -17.02 -12.05 -7.40
N ALA A 68 -17.04 -11.04 -8.27
CA ALA A 68 -18.01 -10.90 -9.36
C ALA A 68 -17.80 -11.84 -10.56
N SER A 69 -16.67 -12.55 -10.64
CA SER A 69 -16.36 -13.42 -11.78
C SER A 69 -17.16 -14.73 -11.82
N ASP A 70 -17.25 -15.36 -12.99
CA ASP A 70 -17.90 -16.68 -13.18
C ASP A 70 -17.04 -17.88 -12.75
N LEU A 71 -15.87 -17.64 -12.15
CA LEU A 71 -14.94 -18.70 -11.75
C LEU A 71 -15.55 -19.66 -10.73
N ALA A 72 -15.14 -20.92 -10.80
CA ALA A 72 -15.59 -21.91 -9.82
C ALA A 72 -15.08 -21.54 -8.43
N ARG A 73 -15.84 -21.94 -7.39
CA ARG A 73 -15.49 -21.66 -5.98
C ARG A 73 -14.07 -22.11 -5.62
N LYS A 74 -13.60 -23.23 -6.18
CA LYS A 74 -12.25 -23.75 -5.95
C LYS A 74 -11.17 -22.82 -6.54
N GLU A 75 -11.38 -22.34 -7.76
CA GLU A 75 -10.45 -21.43 -8.44
C GLU A 75 -10.39 -20.08 -7.72
N LYS A 76 -11.54 -19.51 -7.34
CA LYS A 76 -11.60 -18.29 -6.52
C LYS A 76 -10.81 -18.44 -5.22
N LYS A 77 -10.89 -19.60 -4.55
CA LYS A 77 -10.15 -19.85 -3.30
C LYS A 77 -8.64 -19.85 -3.50
N VAL A 78 -8.16 -20.44 -4.61
CA VAL A 78 -6.73 -20.46 -4.96
C VAL A 78 -6.24 -19.04 -5.24
N LEU A 79 -6.94 -18.29 -6.09
CA LEU A 79 -6.57 -16.93 -6.45
C LEU A 79 -6.60 -15.98 -5.23
N ARG A 80 -7.61 -16.08 -4.36
CA ARG A 80 -7.65 -15.31 -3.10
C ARG A 80 -6.44 -15.61 -2.21
N ALA A 81 -5.99 -16.85 -2.13
CA ALA A 81 -4.80 -17.19 -1.34
C ALA A 81 -3.52 -16.58 -1.92
N GLU A 82 -3.39 -16.55 -3.24
CA GLU A 82 -2.26 -15.91 -3.93
C GLU A 82 -2.28 -14.37 -3.75
N LEU A 83 -3.45 -13.75 -3.89
CA LEU A 83 -3.63 -12.32 -3.65
C LEU A 83 -3.32 -11.95 -2.19
N GLN A 84 -3.84 -12.71 -1.22
CA GLN A 84 -3.54 -12.49 0.20
C GLN A 84 -2.04 -12.63 0.49
N LYS A 85 -1.37 -13.61 -0.09
CA LYS A 85 0.09 -13.75 0.05
C LYS A 85 0.82 -12.50 -0.46
N SER A 86 0.41 -11.96 -1.60
CA SER A 86 0.98 -10.71 -2.13
C SER A 86 0.72 -9.52 -1.21
N VAL A 87 -0.48 -9.43 -0.61
CA VAL A 87 -0.79 -8.39 0.40
C VAL A 87 0.16 -8.51 1.59
N ASP A 88 0.31 -9.71 2.16
CA ASP A 88 1.13 -9.95 3.34
C ASP A 88 2.60 -9.59 3.10
N GLU A 89 3.17 -9.97 1.95
CA GLU A 89 4.54 -9.64 1.56
C GLU A 89 4.76 -8.13 1.41
N ASN A 90 3.81 -7.43 0.80
CA ASN A 90 3.85 -5.98 0.60
C ASN A 90 3.68 -5.20 1.92
N LEU A 91 2.77 -5.64 2.80
CA LEU A 91 2.60 -5.04 4.13
C LEU A 91 3.85 -5.22 5.00
N GLU A 92 4.51 -6.37 4.88
CA GLU A 92 5.78 -6.62 5.58
C GLU A 92 6.90 -5.69 5.06
N ALA A 93 6.96 -5.43 3.74
CA ALA A 93 7.89 -4.45 3.17
C ALA A 93 7.62 -3.03 3.71
N LEU A 94 6.36 -2.59 3.78
CA LEU A 94 6.00 -1.29 4.36
C LEU A 94 6.38 -1.17 5.84
N LYS A 95 6.18 -2.24 6.63
CA LYS A 95 6.58 -2.25 8.05
C LYS A 95 8.08 -2.10 8.21
N LYS A 96 8.88 -2.72 7.35
CA LYS A 96 10.34 -2.55 7.36
C LYS A 96 10.72 -1.10 7.07
N ILE A 97 10.06 -0.45 6.12
CA ILE A 97 10.28 0.97 5.80
C ILE A 97 9.94 1.89 6.98
N ILE A 98 8.84 1.62 7.72
CA ILE A 98 8.47 2.40 8.90
C ILE A 98 9.50 2.26 10.03
N ASN A 99 10.08 1.08 10.19
CA ASN A 99 11.00 0.78 11.30
C ASN A 99 12.46 1.20 11.03
N ILE A 100 12.74 1.89 9.92
CA ILE A 100 14.05 2.50 9.57
C ILE A 100 14.14 3.92 10.14
#